data_AF-A0A0R0KX80-F1
#
_entry.id   AF-A0A0R0KX80-F1
#
_cell.length_a   1.000
_cell.length_b   1.000
_cell.length_c   1.000
_cell.angle_alpha   90.00
_cell.angle_beta   90.00
_cell.angle_gamma   90.00
#
_symmetry.space_group_name_H-M   'P 1'
#
loop_
_entity.id
_entity.type
_entity.pdbx_description
1 polymer ?
#
loop_
_entity_poly.entity_id
_entity_poly.type
_entity_poly.pdbx_seq_one_letter_code
_entity_poly.pdbx_strand_id
1 'polypeptide(L)'
;MLSMSKEVPWYLDDGTDRVHVVGARGAAGFALPVGSEAFEESGRSLVRGTLDYLQGLKMLGVKRIERVLPVGTSLTVVGEAAKDDVGAFRIQRPHKGPFYVSPKTIDQLIANLGKWARWYKYASMGLTVFGAYLIAKHAIRYILERRRRSELQRRVLAAAAKKSGQNNDVEKADGLSDGVKKDRLMPDLCVICLEQEYNAVFVPCGHMCCCTTCSSHLTNCPLCRRQIEKVVKTFRH
;
A
#
# COMPACT_ATOMS: atom_id res chain seq x y z
N MET A 1 14.42 35.47 -18.88
CA MET A 1 15.07 35.20 -20.18
C MET A 1 15.43 33.73 -20.24
N LEU A 2 14.98 33.01 -21.28
CA LEU A 2 15.25 31.58 -21.44
C LEU A 2 16.72 31.38 -21.83
N SER A 3 17.42 30.49 -21.11
CA SER A 3 18.76 30.04 -21.49
C SER A 3 18.72 29.45 -22.90
N MET A 4 19.28 30.16 -23.89
CA MET A 4 19.42 29.61 -25.24
C MET A 4 20.54 28.59 -25.27
N SER A 5 20.18 27.33 -25.48
CA SER A 5 21.14 26.23 -25.64
C SER A 5 21.29 25.93 -27.13
N LYS A 6 22.52 26.02 -27.65
CA LYS A 6 22.86 25.54 -28.99
C LYS A 6 23.46 24.14 -28.85
N GLU A 7 23.06 23.23 -29.72
CA GLU A 7 23.59 21.86 -29.75
C GLU A 7 24.48 21.69 -30.97
N VAL A 8 25.63 21.06 -30.75
CA VAL A 8 26.48 20.54 -31.83
C VAL A 8 26.19 19.04 -31.93
N PRO A 9 25.91 18.50 -33.13
CA PRO A 9 25.66 17.07 -33.30
C PRO A 9 26.85 16.26 -32.81
N TRP A 10 26.59 15.23 -32.00
CA TRP A 10 27.60 14.21 -31.71
C TRP A 10 27.76 13.33 -32.93
N TYR A 11 28.86 12.59 -33.01
CA TYR A 11 29.04 11.60 -34.06
C TYR A 11 29.66 10.33 -33.49
N LEU A 12 29.31 9.21 -34.09
CA LEU A 12 29.96 7.92 -33.92
C LEU A 12 30.96 7.78 -35.06
N ASP A 13 32.18 7.33 -34.75
CA ASP A 13 33.25 7.11 -35.71
C ASP A 13 33.84 5.73 -35.42
N ASP A 14 33.75 4.82 -36.40
CA ASP A 14 34.31 3.47 -36.32
C ASP A 14 35.60 3.32 -37.15
N GLY A 15 36.12 4.42 -37.70
CA GLY A 15 37.28 4.47 -38.58
C GLY A 15 36.95 4.26 -40.06
N THR A 16 35.73 3.87 -40.42
CA THR A 16 35.28 3.74 -41.81
C THR A 16 34.38 4.88 -42.24
N ASP A 17 33.44 5.29 -41.40
CA ASP A 17 32.51 6.37 -41.69
C ASP A 17 32.06 7.06 -40.39
N ARG A 18 31.44 8.24 -40.54
CA ARG A 18 30.87 9.01 -39.43
C ARG A 18 29.36 9.04 -39.49
N VAL A 19 28.74 8.70 -38.37
CA VAL A 19 27.29 8.78 -38.21
C VAL A 19 26.95 9.88 -37.23
N HIS A 20 26.20 10.88 -37.68
CA HIS A 20 25.80 12.01 -36.84
C HIS A 20 24.59 11.67 -35.98
N VAL A 21 24.58 12.14 -34.73
CA VAL A 21 23.51 11.93 -33.77
C VAL A 21 22.82 13.26 -33.51
N VAL A 22 21.55 13.36 -33.90
CA VAL A 22 20.73 14.56 -33.77
C VAL A 22 19.85 14.44 -32.52
N GLY A 23 19.79 15.52 -31.72
CA GLY A 23 18.97 15.56 -30.50
C GLY A 23 19.61 14.88 -29.29
N ALA A 24 20.94 14.77 -29.29
CA ALA A 24 21.71 14.13 -28.21
C ALA A 24 21.65 14.87 -26.86
N ARG A 25 21.10 16.10 -26.78
CA ARG A 25 20.92 16.81 -25.50
C ARG A 25 20.06 16.05 -24.48
N GLY A 26 19.14 15.21 -24.94
CA GLY A 26 18.36 14.35 -24.07
C GLY A 26 19.15 13.19 -23.45
N ALA A 27 20.42 13.02 -23.80
CA ALA A 27 21.26 11.94 -23.30
C ALA A 27 21.47 12.04 -21.80
N ALA A 28 21.09 10.99 -21.08
CA ALA A 28 21.28 10.90 -19.64
C ALA A 28 22.49 10.02 -19.31
N GLY A 29 23.25 10.41 -18.29
CA GLY A 29 24.35 9.61 -17.75
C GLY A 29 25.73 9.93 -18.31
N PHE A 30 25.87 10.94 -19.18
CA PHE A 30 27.19 11.44 -19.60
C PHE A 30 27.68 12.53 -18.65
N ALA A 31 28.92 12.38 -18.18
CA ALA A 31 29.65 13.48 -17.54
C ALA A 31 30.23 14.36 -18.65
N LEU A 32 29.57 15.49 -18.92
CA LEU A 32 30.02 16.47 -19.92
C LEU A 32 30.88 17.54 -19.23
N PRO A 33 32.23 17.45 -19.27
CA PRO A 33 33.10 18.49 -18.73
C PRO A 33 32.89 19.83 -19.44
N VAL A 34 33.23 20.92 -18.74
CA VAL A 34 33.24 22.26 -19.31
C VAL A 34 34.45 22.38 -20.23
N GLY A 35 34.22 22.52 -21.53
CA GLY A 35 35.26 22.70 -22.53
C GLY A 35 35.69 24.17 -22.65
N SER A 36 34.76 25.11 -22.50
CA SER A 36 35.05 26.54 -22.47
C SER A 36 34.03 27.29 -21.62
N GLU A 37 34.48 28.37 -21.00
CA GLU A 37 33.64 29.30 -20.25
C GLU A 37 34.06 30.73 -20.64
N ALA A 38 33.13 31.48 -21.24
CA ALA A 38 33.37 32.84 -21.67
C ALA A 38 32.24 33.75 -21.17
N PHE A 39 32.60 34.87 -20.57
CA PHE A 39 31.66 35.92 -20.22
C PHE A 39 31.71 37.01 -21.28
N GLU A 40 30.64 37.18 -22.01
CA GLU A 40 30.51 38.24 -23.01
C GLU A 40 29.81 39.42 -22.34
N GLU A 41 30.59 40.46 -22.01
CA GLU A 41 30.04 41.67 -21.42
C GLU A 41 29.03 42.32 -22.38
N SER A 42 27.92 42.82 -21.85
CA SER A 42 26.95 43.51 -22.69
C SER A 42 27.62 44.80 -23.18
N GLY A 43 27.88 44.89 -24.50
CA GLY A 43 28.54 46.03 -25.11
C GLY A 43 27.90 47.34 -24.66
N ARG A 44 28.71 48.35 -24.36
CA ARG A 44 28.30 49.69 -23.91
C ARG A 44 27.52 50.43 -25.01
N SER A 45 26.31 49.97 -25.33
CA SER A 45 25.36 50.71 -26.12
C SER A 45 24.74 51.78 -25.22
N LEU A 46 25.22 53.02 -25.39
CA LEU A 46 24.78 54.22 -24.66
C LEU A 46 23.24 54.40 -24.64
N VAL A 47 22.53 53.82 -25.60
CA VAL A 47 21.07 53.96 -25.75
C VAL A 47 20.30 52.88 -24.97
N ARG A 48 20.91 51.72 -24.68
CA ARG A 48 20.26 50.60 -23.98
C ARG A 48 20.58 50.56 -22.48
N GLY A 49 21.75 51.08 -22.08
CA GLY A 49 22.18 51.10 -20.68
C GLY A 49 21.44 52.07 -19.75
N THR A 50 20.81 53.12 -20.29
CA THR A 50 20.12 54.15 -19.49
C THR A 50 18.70 53.74 -19.06
N LEU A 51 18.02 52.91 -19.85
CA LEU A 51 16.67 52.43 -19.53
C LEU A 51 16.69 51.31 -18.45
N ASP A 52 17.69 50.41 -18.53
CA ASP A 52 17.87 49.30 -17.59
C ASP A 52 18.25 49.79 -16.18
N TYR A 53 18.97 50.91 -16.08
CA TYR A 53 19.30 51.56 -14.80
C TYR A 53 18.05 52.13 -14.10
N LEU A 54 17.09 52.66 -14.87
CA LEU A 54 15.82 53.18 -14.34
C LEU A 54 14.87 52.07 -13.87
N GLN A 55 15.04 50.84 -14.36
CA GLN A 55 14.29 49.64 -13.92
C GLN A 55 14.99 48.85 -12.80
N GLY A 56 16.16 49.28 -12.34
CA GLY A 56 16.90 48.63 -11.25
C GLY A 56 17.58 47.31 -11.60
N LEU A 57 17.64 46.94 -12.89
CA LEU A 57 18.22 45.66 -13.35
C LEU A 57 19.31 45.93 -14.39
N LYS A 58 20.58 45.93 -13.95
CA LYS A 58 21.73 46.07 -14.84
C LYS A 58 22.16 44.70 -15.39
N MET A 59 21.96 44.47 -16.69
CA MET A 59 22.51 43.30 -17.38
C MET A 59 24.04 43.45 -17.53
N LEU A 60 24.82 42.60 -16.85
CA LEU A 60 26.29 42.66 -16.90
C LEU A 60 26.88 42.01 -18.18
N GLY A 61 26.18 41.02 -18.73
CA GLY A 61 26.66 40.23 -19.86
C GLY A 61 26.01 38.85 -19.91
N VAL A 62 26.46 38.04 -20.86
CA VAL A 62 26.01 36.67 -21.05
C VAL A 62 27.16 35.72 -20.74
N LYS A 63 26.96 34.84 -19.76
CA LYS A 63 27.89 33.74 -19.47
C LYS A 63 27.61 32.57 -20.41
N ARG A 64 28.54 32.28 -21.32
CA ARG A 64 28.49 31.14 -22.23
C ARG A 64 29.36 30.01 -21.68
N ILE A 65 28.74 28.87 -21.41
CA ILE A 65 29.42 27.65 -20.93
C ILE A 65 29.25 26.57 -21.99
N GLU A 66 30.35 26.08 -22.54
CA GLU A 66 30.33 24.95 -23.46
C GLU A 66 30.64 23.66 -22.71
N ARG A 67 29.78 22.66 -22.86
CA ARG A 67 29.99 21.32 -22.33
C ARG A 67 30.20 20.35 -23.48
N VAL A 68 31.22 19.51 -23.37
CA VAL A 68 31.67 18.65 -24.47
C VAL A 68 31.65 17.19 -24.05
N LEU A 69 31.34 16.29 -24.99
CA LEU A 69 31.54 14.85 -24.84
C LEU A 69 32.96 14.52 -25.31
N PRO A 70 33.85 13.99 -24.45
CA PRO A 70 35.22 13.69 -24.85
C PRO A 70 35.27 12.66 -25.98
N VAL A 71 36.16 12.88 -26.95
CA VAL A 71 36.43 11.93 -28.04
C VAL A 71 36.97 10.62 -27.45
N GLY A 72 36.50 9.48 -27.95
CA GLY A 72 36.84 8.15 -27.42
C GLY A 72 35.86 7.64 -26.35
N THR A 73 34.88 8.44 -25.93
CA THR A 73 33.81 7.95 -25.04
C THR A 73 32.90 6.98 -25.78
N SER A 74 32.65 5.81 -25.18
CA SER A 74 31.68 4.86 -25.72
C SER A 74 30.25 5.41 -25.63
N LEU A 75 29.55 5.46 -26.75
CA LEU A 75 28.21 6.00 -26.88
C LEU A 75 27.30 4.94 -27.52
N THR A 76 26.18 4.63 -26.87
CA THR A 76 25.12 3.81 -27.47
C THR A 76 23.93 4.69 -27.82
N VAL A 77 23.49 4.60 -29.07
CA VAL A 77 22.35 5.36 -29.60
C VAL A 77 21.33 4.40 -30.19
N VAL A 78 20.07 4.56 -29.78
CA VAL A 78 18.92 3.84 -30.36
C VAL A 78 17.92 4.86 -30.86
N GLY A 79 17.71 4.89 -32.17
CA GLY A 79 16.84 5.84 -32.85
C GLY A 79 16.56 5.43 -34.29
N GLU A 80 15.97 6.34 -35.04
CA GLU A 80 15.70 6.16 -36.46
C GLU A 80 16.93 6.59 -37.27
N ALA A 81 17.42 5.71 -38.14
CA ALA A 81 18.48 6.05 -39.08
C ALA A 81 17.87 6.69 -40.33
N ALA A 82 18.30 7.91 -40.66
CA ALA A 82 17.93 8.63 -41.86
C ALA A 82 19.20 8.97 -42.65
N LYS A 83 19.08 9.02 -43.97
CA LYS A 83 20.17 9.43 -44.86
C LYS A 83 19.87 10.84 -45.38
N ASP A 84 20.88 11.70 -45.34
CA ASP A 84 20.77 13.08 -45.80
C ASP A 84 20.90 13.15 -47.32
N ASP A 85 20.51 14.28 -47.93
CA ASP A 85 20.62 14.50 -49.37
C ASP A 85 22.08 14.42 -49.87
N VAL A 86 23.04 14.67 -48.97
CA VAL A 86 24.49 14.58 -49.20
C VAL A 86 25.00 13.14 -49.06
N GLY A 87 24.16 12.22 -48.62
CA GLY A 87 24.46 10.80 -48.45
C GLY A 87 25.06 10.41 -47.09
N ALA A 88 25.21 11.36 -46.15
CA ALA A 88 25.63 11.08 -44.79
C ALA A 88 24.51 10.41 -43.97
N PHE A 89 24.88 9.47 -43.10
CA PHE A 89 23.93 8.83 -42.19
C PHE A 89 23.77 9.65 -40.90
N ARG A 90 22.53 9.90 -40.51
CA ARG A 90 22.18 10.49 -39.22
C ARG A 90 21.23 9.60 -38.44
N ILE A 91 21.41 9.54 -37.13
CA ILE A 91 20.46 8.94 -36.21
C ILE A 91 19.68 10.07 -35.55
N GLN A 92 18.36 10.02 -35.69
CA GLN A 92 17.44 11.03 -35.18
C GLN A 92 16.36 10.39 -34.28
N ARG A 93 15.64 11.24 -33.55
CA ARG A 93 14.50 10.81 -32.76
C ARG A 93 13.43 10.22 -33.71
N PRO A 94 12.97 8.98 -33.48
CA PRO A 94 11.96 8.37 -34.33
C PRO A 94 10.62 9.10 -34.24
N HIS A 95 9.84 9.05 -35.31
CA HIS A 95 8.47 9.60 -35.32
C HIS A 95 7.56 8.94 -34.28
N LYS A 96 7.78 7.65 -34.02
CA LYS A 96 7.09 6.87 -32.99
C LYS A 96 8.10 6.03 -32.23
N GLY A 97 8.09 6.15 -30.90
CA GLY A 97 8.90 5.34 -30.01
C GLY A 97 9.96 6.12 -29.24
N PRO A 98 10.67 5.43 -28.33
CA PRO A 98 11.68 6.06 -27.49
C PRO A 98 12.98 6.30 -28.27
N PHE A 99 13.67 7.39 -27.92
CA PHE A 99 15.02 7.69 -28.36
C PHE A 99 15.96 7.55 -27.17
N TYR A 100 16.99 6.73 -27.31
CA TYR A 100 17.95 6.48 -26.24
C TYR A 100 19.35 6.91 -26.65
N VAL A 101 19.99 7.67 -25.78
CA VAL A 101 21.41 8.03 -25.88
C VAL A 101 22.00 7.81 -24.50
N SER A 102 22.87 6.81 -24.37
CA SER A 102 23.39 6.36 -23.08
C SER A 102 24.82 5.84 -23.19
N PRO A 103 25.65 5.96 -22.13
CA PRO A 103 26.97 5.34 -22.11
C PRO A 103 26.91 3.81 -21.92
N LYS A 104 25.74 3.25 -21.57
CA LYS A 104 25.56 1.80 -21.37
C LYS A 104 25.36 1.08 -22.69
N THR A 105 25.87 -0.15 -22.80
CA THR A 105 25.68 -1.00 -23.98
C THR A 105 24.22 -1.44 -24.13
N ILE A 106 23.82 -1.75 -25.36
CA ILE A 106 22.48 -2.26 -25.69
C ILE A 106 22.13 -3.48 -24.83
N ASP A 107 23.08 -4.40 -24.63
CA ASP A 107 22.88 -5.60 -23.81
C ASP A 107 22.56 -5.26 -22.35
N GLN A 108 23.25 -4.26 -21.78
CA GLN A 108 22.97 -3.82 -20.41
C GLN A 108 21.60 -3.14 -20.27
N LEU A 109 21.18 -2.38 -21.29
CA LEU A 109 19.84 -1.80 -21.36
C LEU A 109 18.76 -2.88 -21.38
N ILE A 110 18.93 -3.90 -22.23
CA ILE A 110 17.98 -5.02 -22.36
C ILE A 110 17.95 -5.88 -21.09
N ALA A 111 19.12 -6.22 -20.53
CA ALA A 111 19.22 -7.07 -19.34
C ALA A 111 18.49 -6.44 -18.13
N ASN A 112 18.59 -5.11 -17.98
CA ASN A 112 17.89 -4.40 -16.92
C ASN A 112 16.37 -4.50 -17.09
N LEU A 113 15.86 -4.22 -18.30
CA LEU A 113 14.43 -4.34 -18.63
C LEU A 113 13.91 -5.77 -18.39
N GLY A 114 14.67 -6.79 -18.79
CA GLY A 114 14.31 -8.20 -18.57
C GLY A 114 14.27 -8.60 -17.09
N LYS A 115 15.08 -7.97 -16.22
CA LYS A 115 15.04 -8.20 -14.77
C LYS A 115 13.77 -7.62 -14.15
N TRP A 116 13.43 -6.38 -14.49
CA TRP A 116 12.19 -5.75 -14.03
C TRP A 116 10.95 -6.52 -14.50
N ALA A 117 10.91 -6.93 -15.76
CA ALA A 117 9.79 -7.71 -16.30
C ALA A 117 9.60 -9.04 -15.55
N ARG A 118 10.69 -9.76 -15.26
CA ARG A 118 10.61 -11.00 -14.45
C ARG A 118 10.13 -10.72 -13.03
N TRP A 119 10.66 -9.68 -12.39
CA TRP A 119 10.22 -9.27 -11.05
C TRP A 119 8.73 -8.98 -11.00
N TYR A 120 8.20 -8.20 -11.95
CA TYR A 120 6.77 -7.92 -12.03
C TYR A 120 5.91 -9.17 -12.27
N LYS A 121 6.38 -10.12 -13.08
CA LYS A 121 5.69 -11.41 -13.28
C LYS A 121 5.57 -12.18 -11.96
N TYR A 122 6.66 -12.29 -11.19
CA TYR A 122 6.64 -12.98 -9.89
C TYR A 122 5.78 -12.25 -8.86
N ALA A 123 5.86 -10.92 -8.80
CA ALA A 123 5.03 -10.12 -7.90
C ALA A 123 3.53 -10.30 -8.21
N SER A 124 3.15 -10.27 -9.49
CA SER A 124 1.76 -10.52 -9.92
C SER A 124 1.29 -11.92 -9.50
N MET A 125 2.11 -12.95 -9.73
CA MET A 125 1.80 -14.33 -9.32
C MET A 125 1.69 -14.49 -7.80
N GLY A 126 2.50 -13.78 -7.02
CA GLY A 126 2.40 -13.78 -5.56
C GLY A 126 1.09 -13.15 -5.06
N LEU A 127 0.69 -12.02 -5.64
CA LEU A 127 -0.54 -11.32 -5.27
C LEU A 127 -1.80 -12.14 -5.61
N THR A 128 -1.81 -12.87 -6.73
CA THR A 128 -2.96 -13.73 -7.09
C THR A 128 -3.11 -14.91 -6.15
N VAL A 129 -2.01 -15.57 -5.78
CA VAL A 129 -2.02 -16.68 -4.80
C VAL A 129 -2.49 -16.18 -3.43
N PHE A 130 -1.97 -15.04 -2.99
CA PHE A 130 -2.37 -14.45 -1.71
C PHE A 130 -3.85 -14.05 -1.70
N GLY A 131 -4.33 -13.41 -2.77
CA GLY A 131 -5.74 -13.05 -2.92
C GLY A 131 -6.65 -14.28 -2.90
N ALA A 132 -6.30 -15.34 -3.65
CA ALA A 132 -7.05 -16.59 -3.66
C ALA A 132 -7.09 -17.25 -2.27
N TYR A 133 -5.96 -17.25 -1.54
CA TYR A 133 -5.90 -17.77 -0.18
C TYR A 133 -6.83 -17.01 0.78
N LEU A 134 -6.86 -15.68 0.73
CA LEU A 134 -7.75 -14.88 1.59
C LEU A 134 -9.23 -15.14 1.30
N ILE A 135 -9.60 -15.20 0.02
CA ILE A 135 -10.98 -15.49 -0.40
C ILE A 135 -11.37 -16.90 0.05
N ALA A 136 -10.52 -17.90 -0.20
CA ALA A 136 -10.76 -19.27 0.22
C ALA A 136 -10.90 -19.38 1.74
N LYS A 137 -10.01 -18.75 2.50
CA LYS A 137 -10.08 -18.73 3.98
C LYS A 137 -11.36 -18.09 4.48
N HIS A 138 -11.81 -17.00 3.84
CA HIS A 138 -13.06 -16.34 4.20
C HIS A 138 -14.27 -17.22 3.87
N ALA A 139 -14.29 -17.81 2.67
CA ALA A 139 -15.34 -18.73 2.25
C ALA A 139 -15.43 -19.98 3.13
N ILE A 140 -14.29 -20.58 3.50
CA ILE A 140 -14.23 -21.74 4.40
C ILE A 140 -14.81 -21.39 5.76
N ARG A 141 -14.39 -20.27 6.38
CA ARG A 141 -14.95 -19.83 7.67
C ARG A 141 -16.47 -19.61 7.57
N TYR A 142 -16.92 -18.96 6.51
CA TYR A 142 -18.35 -18.72 6.28
C TYR A 142 -19.14 -20.02 6.11
N ILE A 143 -18.63 -20.98 5.32
CA ILE A 143 -19.27 -22.28 5.10
C ILE A 143 -19.30 -23.12 6.39
N LEU A 144 -18.20 -23.17 7.14
CA LEU A 144 -18.11 -23.90 8.39
C LEU A 144 -19.08 -23.33 9.44
N GLU A 145 -19.16 -22.00 9.56
CA GLU A 145 -20.11 -21.36 10.46
C GLU A 145 -21.56 -21.62 10.06
N ARG A 146 -21.85 -21.55 8.74
CA ARG A 146 -23.19 -21.86 8.22
C ARG A 146 -23.57 -23.32 8.45
N ARG A 147 -22.66 -24.28 8.25
CA ARG A 147 -22.89 -25.70 8.57
C ARG A 147 -23.16 -25.90 10.06
N ARG A 148 -22.36 -25.27 10.93
CA ARG A 148 -22.54 -25.35 12.40
C ARG A 148 -23.92 -24.85 12.84
N ARG A 149 -24.41 -23.74 12.26
CA ARG A 149 -25.76 -23.22 12.54
C ARG A 149 -26.85 -24.20 12.08
N SER A 150 -26.71 -24.78 10.89
CA SER A 150 -27.67 -25.78 10.37
C SER A 150 -27.72 -27.05 11.22
N GLU A 151 -26.55 -27.55 11.67
CA GLU A 151 -26.47 -28.71 12.57
C GLU A 151 -27.13 -28.41 13.93
N LEU A 152 -26.89 -27.23 14.50
CA LEU A 152 -27.50 -26.82 15.76
C LEU A 152 -29.02 -26.73 15.63
N GLN A 153 -29.54 -26.10 14.56
CA GLN A 153 -30.99 -26.03 14.30
C GLN A 153 -31.61 -27.42 14.15
N ARG A 154 -30.98 -28.34 13.41
CA ARG A 154 -31.46 -29.73 13.30
C ARG A 154 -31.50 -30.44 14.66
N ARG A 155 -30.48 -30.27 15.51
CA ARG A 155 -30.45 -30.84 16.87
C ARG A 155 -31.55 -30.26 17.76
N VAL A 156 -31.79 -28.95 17.67
CA VAL A 156 -32.87 -28.27 18.43
C VAL A 156 -34.24 -28.76 17.98
N LEU A 157 -34.50 -28.86 16.67
CA LEU A 157 -35.76 -29.38 16.15
C LEU A 157 -36.01 -30.85 16.55
N ALA A 158 -34.98 -31.70 16.48
CA ALA A 158 -35.07 -33.09 16.93
C ALA A 158 -35.35 -33.19 18.45
N ALA A 159 -34.73 -32.33 19.27
CA ALA A 159 -35.00 -32.25 20.70
C ALA A 159 -36.43 -31.75 21.00
N ALA A 160 -36.91 -30.75 20.24
CA ALA A 160 -38.27 -30.24 20.35
C ALA A 160 -39.32 -31.31 19.97
N ALA A 161 -39.07 -32.08 18.91
CA ALA A 161 -39.93 -33.19 18.50
C ALA A 161 -40.05 -34.29 19.56
N LYS A 162 -38.92 -34.68 20.21
CA LYS A 162 -38.95 -35.63 21.34
C LYS A 162 -39.79 -35.13 22.51
N LYS A 163 -39.71 -33.83 22.82
CA LYS A 163 -40.49 -33.22 23.91
C LYS A 163 -42.00 -33.21 23.64
N SER A 164 -42.42 -33.07 22.38
CA SER A 164 -43.83 -33.16 22.00
C SER A 164 -44.41 -34.57 22.14
N GLY A 165 -43.60 -35.62 21.91
CA GLY A 165 -44.02 -37.01 22.17
C GLY A 165 -44.19 -37.29 23.66
N GLN A 166 -43.24 -36.84 24.47
CA GLN A 166 -43.27 -37.04 25.93
C GLN A 166 -44.45 -36.33 26.62
N ASN A 167 -44.94 -35.22 26.07
CA ASN A 167 -46.13 -34.54 26.61
C ASN A 167 -47.43 -35.32 26.36
N ASN A 168 -47.53 -36.11 25.29
CA ASN A 168 -48.73 -36.92 25.01
C ASN A 168 -48.79 -38.19 25.87
N ASP A 169 -47.65 -38.67 26.38
CA ASP A 169 -47.57 -39.83 27.27
C ASP A 169 -47.75 -39.48 28.77
N VAL A 170 -47.75 -38.18 29.12
CA VAL A 170 -47.83 -37.69 30.52
C VAL A 170 -49.23 -37.20 30.93
N GLU A 171 -50.19 -37.08 30.00
CA GLU A 171 -51.59 -36.75 30.34
C GLU A 171 -52.41 -37.95 30.88
N LYS A 172 -51.77 -39.11 31.13
CA LYS A 172 -52.44 -40.30 31.67
C LYS A 172 -51.72 -40.92 32.87
N ALA A 173 -51.41 -40.13 33.89
CA ALA A 173 -51.22 -40.63 35.25
C ALA A 173 -51.28 -39.47 36.27
N ASP A 174 -52.32 -39.51 37.08
CA ASP A 174 -52.59 -38.64 38.23
C ASP A 174 -51.46 -38.65 39.28
N GLY A 175 -51.33 -37.51 39.98
CA GLY A 175 -51.23 -37.51 41.44
C GLY A 175 -49.86 -37.40 42.12
N LEU A 176 -49.64 -36.22 42.71
CA LEU A 176 -48.96 -35.97 44.01
C LEU A 176 -47.42 -35.89 44.08
N SER A 177 -46.95 -34.72 44.55
CA SER A 177 -45.62 -34.35 45.10
C SER A 177 -44.41 -34.56 44.17
N ASP A 178 -43.47 -33.63 43.98
CA ASP A 178 -42.80 -32.75 44.93
C ASP A 178 -42.09 -31.61 44.16
N GLY A 179 -41.77 -30.53 44.86
CA GLY A 179 -41.30 -29.27 44.30
C GLY A 179 -39.91 -29.28 43.68
N VAL A 180 -39.74 -28.27 42.81
CA VAL A 180 -38.51 -27.48 42.64
C VAL A 180 -37.25 -28.25 42.22
N LYS A 181 -37.09 -28.52 40.91
CA LYS A 181 -35.79 -28.41 40.20
C LYS A 181 -36.01 -28.01 38.75
N LYS A 182 -36.27 -26.72 38.53
CA LYS A 182 -36.32 -26.13 37.17
C LYS A 182 -35.44 -24.89 37.10
N ASP A 183 -34.17 -25.06 37.45
CA ASP A 183 -33.10 -24.11 37.12
C ASP A 183 -32.10 -24.88 36.26
N ARG A 184 -32.30 -24.91 34.94
CA ARG A 184 -31.58 -24.03 34.00
C ARG A 184 -30.09 -24.01 34.33
N LEU A 185 -29.30 -24.73 33.51
CA LEU A 185 -27.88 -24.49 33.29
C LEU A 185 -27.65 -23.02 32.90
N MET A 186 -27.67 -22.10 33.86
CA MET A 186 -26.95 -20.84 33.72
C MET A 186 -25.56 -21.10 34.28
N PRO A 187 -24.50 -21.00 33.46
CA PRO A 187 -23.14 -21.19 33.96
C PRO A 187 -22.86 -20.13 35.04
N ASP A 188 -22.10 -20.50 36.08
CA ASP A 188 -21.73 -19.65 37.23
C ASP A 188 -20.77 -18.50 36.86
N LEU A 189 -20.89 -17.95 35.65
CA LEU A 189 -20.02 -16.96 35.06
C LEU A 189 -20.50 -15.54 35.35
N CYS A 190 -19.54 -14.63 35.43
CA CYS A 190 -19.78 -13.20 35.51
C CYS A 190 -20.58 -12.71 34.29
N VAL A 191 -21.68 -12.01 34.55
CA VAL A 191 -22.59 -11.49 33.49
C VAL A 191 -21.97 -10.39 32.61
N ILE A 192 -20.77 -9.91 32.96
CA ILE A 192 -20.07 -8.83 32.24
C ILE A 192 -18.99 -9.40 31.32
N CYS A 193 -18.01 -10.12 31.87
CA CYS A 193 -16.94 -10.69 31.05
C CYS A 193 -17.30 -12.04 30.42
N LEU A 194 -18.26 -12.77 31.00
CA LEU A 194 -18.63 -14.15 30.61
C LEU A 194 -17.42 -15.11 30.57
N GLU A 195 -16.35 -14.78 31.29
CA GLU A 195 -15.07 -15.49 31.25
C GLU A 195 -14.69 -16.09 32.61
N GLN A 196 -14.92 -15.34 33.69
CA GLN A 196 -14.61 -15.75 35.06
C GLN A 196 -15.89 -16.05 35.84
N GLU A 197 -15.82 -16.96 36.81
CA GLU A 197 -16.94 -17.22 37.71
C GLU A 197 -17.30 -15.99 38.55
N TYR A 198 -18.58 -15.83 38.87
CA TYR A 198 -18.97 -14.74 39.78
C TYR A 198 -18.47 -15.06 41.20
N ASN A 199 -17.81 -14.08 41.81
CA ASN A 199 -17.21 -14.23 43.14
C ASN A 199 -17.26 -12.93 43.96
N ALA A 200 -18.17 -12.02 43.61
CA ALA A 200 -18.38 -10.76 44.30
C ALA A 200 -19.87 -10.56 44.64
N VAL A 201 -20.13 -10.10 45.87
CA VAL A 201 -21.46 -9.69 46.37
C VAL A 201 -21.52 -8.17 46.46
N PHE A 202 -22.62 -7.59 45.99
CA PHE A 202 -22.89 -6.15 46.11
C PHE A 202 -23.68 -5.82 47.38
N VAL A 203 -23.20 -4.89 48.21
CA VAL A 203 -23.89 -4.40 49.42
C VAL A 203 -24.52 -3.04 49.12
N PRO A 204 -25.78 -2.78 49.53
CA PRO A 204 -26.65 -3.62 50.37
C PRO A 204 -27.60 -4.55 49.61
N CYS A 205 -27.53 -4.67 48.28
CA CYS A 205 -28.54 -5.41 47.52
C CYS A 205 -28.40 -6.95 47.53
N GLY A 206 -27.24 -7.49 47.90
CA GLY A 206 -26.97 -8.93 48.03
C GLY A 206 -26.78 -9.69 46.71
N HIS A 207 -26.86 -9.04 45.54
CA HIS A 207 -26.74 -9.73 44.26
C HIS A 207 -25.31 -10.19 43.96
N MET A 208 -25.19 -11.43 43.49
CA MET A 208 -23.94 -12.07 43.05
C MET A 208 -24.02 -12.38 41.56
N CYS A 209 -23.49 -11.51 40.71
CA CYS A 209 -23.52 -11.70 39.26
C CYS A 209 -22.21 -11.33 38.56
N CYS A 210 -21.19 -10.87 39.30
CA CYS A 210 -19.94 -10.39 38.73
C CYS A 210 -18.71 -11.03 39.39
N CYS A 211 -17.61 -11.12 38.63
CA CYS A 211 -16.30 -11.40 39.22
C CYS A 211 -15.73 -10.13 39.87
N THR A 212 -14.73 -10.28 40.75
CA THR A 212 -14.09 -9.17 41.46
C THR A 212 -13.53 -8.11 40.51
N THR A 213 -12.97 -8.52 39.38
CA THR A 213 -12.40 -7.60 38.38
C THR A 213 -13.49 -6.71 37.78
N CYS A 214 -14.56 -7.30 37.27
CA CYS A 214 -15.67 -6.53 36.68
C CYS A 214 -16.42 -5.69 37.74
N SER A 215 -16.56 -6.21 38.96
CA SER A 215 -17.24 -5.48 40.04
C SER A 215 -16.56 -4.17 40.45
N SER A 216 -15.23 -4.07 40.28
CA SER A 216 -14.45 -2.88 40.66
C SER A 216 -14.76 -1.64 39.79
N HIS A 217 -15.36 -1.84 38.62
CA HIS A 217 -15.70 -0.77 37.68
C HIS A 217 -17.17 -0.35 37.75
N LEU A 218 -17.94 -0.86 38.70
CA LEU A 218 -19.38 -0.63 38.79
C LEU A 218 -19.74 0.29 39.96
N THR A 219 -20.59 1.27 39.69
CA THR A 219 -21.22 2.11 40.73
C THR A 219 -22.60 1.60 41.15
N ASN A 220 -23.26 0.81 40.29
CA ASN A 220 -24.63 0.32 40.48
C ASN A 220 -24.70 -1.17 40.16
N CYS A 221 -25.55 -1.91 40.88
CA CYS A 221 -25.78 -3.33 40.64
C CYS A 221 -26.41 -3.57 39.26
N PRO A 222 -25.86 -4.46 38.40
CA PRO A 222 -26.43 -4.74 37.08
C PRO A 222 -27.84 -5.33 37.11
N LEU A 223 -28.22 -6.02 38.20
CA LEU A 223 -29.51 -6.68 38.33
C LEU A 223 -30.61 -5.74 38.83
N CYS A 224 -30.37 -5.04 39.94
CA CYS A 224 -31.39 -4.21 40.58
C CYS A 224 -31.14 -2.70 40.50
N ARG A 225 -30.05 -2.26 39.87
CA ARG A 225 -29.65 -0.86 39.67
C ARG A 225 -29.40 -0.05 40.95
N ARG A 226 -29.50 -0.67 42.13
CA ARG A 226 -29.15 -0.05 43.42
C ARG A 226 -27.67 0.34 43.45
N GLN A 227 -27.37 1.51 44.02
CA GLN A 227 -25.99 1.97 44.22
C GLN A 227 -25.21 0.98 45.08
N ILE A 228 -23.97 0.70 44.69
CA ILE A 228 -23.07 -0.21 45.38
C ILE A 228 -22.29 0.59 46.42
N GLU A 229 -22.47 0.26 47.70
CA GLU A 229 -21.71 0.88 48.79
C GLU A 229 -20.41 0.10 49.06
N LYS A 230 -20.48 -1.23 48.98
CA LYS A 230 -19.35 -2.11 49.20
C LYS A 230 -19.43 -3.34 48.32
N VAL A 231 -18.27 -3.81 47.86
CA VAL A 231 -18.11 -5.09 47.17
C VAL A 231 -17.36 -6.05 48.08
N VAL A 232 -17.92 -7.24 48.30
CA VAL A 232 -17.30 -8.28 49.13
C VAL A 232 -16.98 -9.49 48.26
N LYS A 233 -15.71 -9.91 48.27
CA LYS A 233 -15.27 -11.14 47.60
C LYS A 233 -15.75 -12.36 48.39
N THR A 234 -16.40 -13.30 47.71
CA THR A 234 -16.84 -14.57 48.28
C THR A 234 -15.92 -15.70 47.85
N PHE A 235 -15.63 -16.60 48.78
CA PHE A 235 -14.93 -17.86 48.50
C PHE A 235 -15.94 -18.99 48.65
N ARG A 236 -16.01 -19.87 47.65
CA ARG A 236 -16.81 -21.09 47.67
C ARG A 236 -15.85 -22.28 47.82
N HIS A 237 -16.25 -23.28 48.59
CA HIS A 237 -15.54 -24.54 48.78
C HIS A 237 -15.89 -25.54 47.68
#